data_AF-A0A6A4HPT5-F1
#
_entry.id   AF-A0A6A4HPT5-F1
#
_cell.length_a   1.000
_cell.length_b   1.000
_cell.length_c   1.000
_cell.angle_alpha   90.00
_cell.angle_beta   90.00
_cell.angle_gamma   90.00
#
_symmetry.space_group_name_H-M   'P 1'
#
loop_
_entity.id
_entity.type
_entity.pdbx_description
1 polymer ?
#
loop_
_entity_poly.entity_id
_entity_poly.type
_entity_poly.pdbx_seq_one_letter_code
_entity_poly.pdbx_strand_id
1 'polypeptide(L)'
;MVLLSNKALDDYDAEINRLQSQILFVEKQKQLVNDYKTRVLSLLSIFEQVPNEIVCVIFEFACTDNFLQEYPWPLDEEEPAVELTSPAIACLPTLTISAVCNRWRSLDLASPSLWSHLRLESAPATASDVQGDFMSTLQLYLDRSVDTPLMIYELQKLYTPVAPHLH
;
A
#
# COMPACT_ATOMS: atom_id res chain seq x y z
N MET A 1 -60.78 38.69 1.86
CA MET A 1 -59.45 39.28 1.59
C MET A 1 -58.47 39.00 2.74
N VAL A 2 -58.81 39.37 3.98
CA VAL A 2 -57.95 39.16 5.19
C VAL A 2 -57.59 37.69 5.46
N LEU A 3 -58.53 36.75 5.31
CA LEU A 3 -58.27 35.31 5.55
C LEU A 3 -57.30 34.68 4.53
N LEU A 4 -57.29 35.17 3.28
CA LEU A 4 -56.34 34.71 2.25
C LEU A 4 -54.92 35.24 2.53
N SER A 5 -54.82 36.46 3.07
CA SER A 5 -53.53 37.04 3.49
C SER A 5 -52.90 36.28 4.67
N ASN A 6 -53.70 35.82 5.64
CA ASN A 6 -53.18 35.06 6.77
C ASN A 6 -52.64 33.69 6.34
N LYS A 7 -53.35 32.98 5.45
CA LYS A 7 -52.87 31.70 4.92
C LYS A 7 -51.54 31.83 4.17
N ALA A 8 -51.40 32.89 3.37
CA ALA A 8 -50.15 33.14 2.65
C ALA A 8 -48.99 33.44 3.62
N LEU A 9 -49.25 34.16 4.72
CA LEU A 9 -48.24 34.39 5.76
C LEU A 9 -47.82 33.09 6.44
N ASP A 10 -48.78 32.23 6.81
CA ASP A 10 -48.49 30.92 7.42
C ASP A 10 -47.66 30.02 6.48
N ASP A 11 -47.96 30.04 5.18
CA ASP A 11 -47.21 29.29 4.17
C ASP A 11 -45.77 29.81 4.03
N TYR A 12 -45.55 31.14 4.08
CA TYR A 12 -44.21 31.73 4.08
C TYR A 12 -43.44 31.42 5.37
N ASP A 13 -44.09 31.46 6.54
CA ASP A 13 -43.46 31.11 7.81
C ASP A 13 -43.04 29.63 7.83
N ALA A 14 -43.87 28.73 7.28
CA ALA A 14 -43.52 27.32 7.12
C ALA A 14 -42.29 27.14 6.22
N GLU A 15 -42.21 27.89 5.11
CA GLU A 15 -41.07 27.85 4.19
C GLU A 15 -39.80 28.43 4.81
N ILE A 16 -39.90 29.52 5.57
CA ILE A 16 -38.78 30.09 6.34
C ILE A 16 -38.24 29.06 7.33
N ASN A 17 -39.11 28.42 8.11
CA ASN A 17 -38.72 27.39 9.06
C ASN A 17 -38.06 26.19 8.38
N ARG A 18 -38.57 25.79 7.21
CA ARG A 18 -37.99 24.71 6.39
C ARG A 18 -36.59 25.06 5.91
N LEU A 19 -36.38 26.28 5.42
CA LEU A 19 -35.09 26.75 4.93
C LEU A 19 -34.09 26.93 6.07
N GLN A 20 -34.50 27.48 7.21
CA GLN A 20 -33.67 27.59 8.41
C GLN A 20 -33.20 26.21 8.91
N SER A 21 -34.10 25.22 8.90
CA SER A 21 -33.75 23.85 9.26
C SER A 21 -32.71 23.25 8.30
N GLN A 22 -32.81 23.54 7.00
CA GLN A 22 -31.83 23.11 6.01
C GLN A 22 -30.47 23.79 6.18
N ILE A 23 -30.46 25.10 6.45
CA ILE A 23 -29.22 25.84 6.72
C ILE A 23 -28.52 25.22 7.93
N LEU A 24 -29.23 25.02 9.03
CA LEU A 24 -28.68 24.42 10.25
C LEU A 24 -28.12 23.01 9.98
N PHE A 25 -28.84 22.20 9.20
CA PHE A 25 -28.36 20.88 8.81
C PHE A 25 -27.05 20.95 8.02
N VAL A 26 -26.97 21.79 7.00
CA VAL A 26 -25.78 21.94 6.15
C VAL A 26 -24.60 22.52 6.95
N GLU A 27 -24.83 23.49 7.83
CA GLU A 27 -23.80 24.03 8.72
C GLU A 27 -23.24 22.96 9.65
N LYS A 28 -24.10 22.12 10.24
CA LYS A 28 -23.67 20.99 11.06
C LYS A 28 -22.85 19.98 10.26
N GLN A 29 -23.27 19.65 9.04
CA GLN A 29 -22.49 18.76 8.16
C GLN A 29 -21.13 19.37 7.82
N LYS A 30 -21.06 20.66 7.49
CA LYS A 30 -19.81 21.37 7.23
C LYS A 30 -18.88 21.33 8.45
N GLN A 31 -19.42 21.52 9.65
CA GLN A 31 -18.64 21.45 10.88
C GLN A 31 -18.05 20.05 11.09
N LEU A 32 -18.85 18.99 10.91
CA LEU A 32 -18.37 17.61 11.03
C LEU A 32 -17.23 17.31 10.05
N VAL A 33 -17.35 17.73 8.79
CA VAL A 33 -16.29 17.55 7.78
C VAL A 33 -15.03 18.33 8.17
N ASN A 34 -15.19 19.55 8.68
CA ASN A 34 -14.05 20.37 9.09
C ASN A 34 -13.33 19.80 10.33
N ASP A 35 -14.08 19.27 11.29
CA ASP A 35 -13.54 18.60 12.48
C ASP A 35 -12.78 17.33 12.07
N TYR A 36 -13.33 16.53 11.16
CA TYR A 36 -12.66 15.36 10.61
C TYR A 36 -11.36 15.76 9.89
N LYS A 37 -11.41 16.76 9.01
CA LYS A 37 -10.22 17.28 8.30
C LYS A 37 -9.14 17.71 9.29
N THR A 38 -9.51 18.44 10.34
CA THR A 38 -8.57 18.90 11.37
C THR A 38 -7.90 17.74 12.09
N ARG A 39 -8.66 16.68 12.43
CA ARG A 39 -8.10 15.46 13.03
C ARG A 39 -7.13 14.76 12.09
N VAL A 40 -7.52 14.55 10.83
CA VAL A 40 -6.63 13.93 9.83
C VAL A 40 -5.34 14.73 9.67
N LEU A 41 -5.43 16.06 9.55
CA LEU A 41 -4.24 16.91 9.44
C LEU A 41 -3.37 16.87 10.70
N SER A 42 -3.97 16.79 11.90
CA SER A 42 -3.20 16.64 13.14
C SER A 42 -2.42 15.32 13.21
N LEU A 43 -2.97 14.24 12.65
CA LEU A 43 -2.29 12.94 12.56
C LEU A 43 -1.18 12.95 11.50
N LEU A 44 -1.44 13.58 10.36
CA LEU A 44 -0.44 13.72 9.28
C LEU A 44 0.73 14.64 9.67
N SER A 45 0.47 15.65 10.52
CA SER A 45 1.48 16.60 11.02
C SER A 45 2.70 15.90 11.63
N ILE A 46 2.51 14.76 12.32
CA ILE A 46 3.64 14.00 12.89
C ILE A 46 4.56 13.48 11.79
N PHE A 47 4.00 12.98 10.69
CA PHE A 47 4.78 12.47 9.56
C PHE A 47 5.33 13.57 8.65
N GLU A 48 4.68 14.74 8.60
CA GLU A 48 5.21 15.92 7.88
C GLU A 48 6.42 16.55 8.61
N GLN A 49 6.49 16.42 9.93
CA GLN A 49 7.57 17.00 10.73
C GLN A 49 8.88 16.21 10.68
N VAL A 50 8.85 14.93 10.27
CA VAL A 50 10.08 14.12 10.17
C VAL A 50 10.86 14.57 8.93
N PRO A 51 12.13 15.00 9.05
CA PRO A 51 12.97 15.37 7.91
C PRO A 51 13.10 14.23 6.90
N ASN A 52 13.27 14.56 5.62
CA ASN A 52 13.36 13.55 4.55
C ASN A 52 14.53 12.59 4.78
N GLU A 53 15.64 13.09 5.30
CA GLU A 53 16.85 12.34 5.60
C GLU A 53 16.56 11.20 6.59
N ILE A 54 15.77 11.48 7.62
CA ILE A 54 15.41 10.48 8.63
C ILE A 54 14.47 9.43 8.04
N VAL A 55 13.54 9.84 7.18
CA VAL A 55 12.66 8.90 6.48
C VAL A 55 13.46 8.00 5.54
N CYS A 56 14.41 8.55 4.78
CA CYS A 56 15.29 7.76 3.94
C CYS A 56 16.12 6.76 4.73
N VAL A 57 16.68 7.16 5.89
CA VAL A 57 17.39 6.23 6.80
C VAL A 57 16.46 5.09 7.24
N ILE A 58 15.22 5.40 7.63
CA ILE A 58 14.24 4.35 7.98
C ILE A 58 14.00 3.40 6.80
N PHE A 59 13.89 3.93 5.58
CA PHE A 59 13.68 3.11 4.38
C PHE A 59 14.87 2.19 4.12
N GLU A 60 16.10 2.70 4.21
CA GLU A 60 17.33 1.91 4.04
C GLU A 60 17.38 0.74 5.03
N PHE A 61 16.93 0.94 6.28
CA PHE A 61 16.85 -0.13 7.27
C PHE A 61 15.70 -1.12 6.99
N ALA A 62 14.53 -0.61 6.58
CA ALA A 62 13.34 -1.44 6.40
C ALA A 62 13.35 -2.25 5.09
N CYS A 63 14.03 -1.75 4.05
CA CYS A 63 13.94 -2.27 2.68
C CYS A 63 15.11 -3.17 2.27
N THR A 64 15.75 -3.82 3.24
CA THR A 64 16.94 -4.65 3.01
C THR A 64 16.63 -6.02 2.40
N ASP A 65 15.39 -6.49 2.52
CA ASP A 65 14.99 -7.84 2.12
C ASP A 65 13.63 -7.82 1.39
N ASN A 66 13.63 -7.45 0.10
CA ASN A 66 12.44 -7.58 -0.75
C ASN A 66 12.36 -8.99 -1.30
N PHE A 67 11.56 -9.81 -0.64
CA PHE A 67 11.34 -11.21 -1.01
C PHE A 67 10.17 -11.33 -1.99
N LEU A 68 10.50 -11.64 -3.24
CA LEU A 68 9.56 -11.89 -4.30
C LEU A 68 9.51 -13.39 -4.58
N GLN A 69 8.40 -14.02 -4.18
CA GLN A 69 8.12 -15.42 -4.44
C GLN A 69 7.09 -15.53 -5.57
N GLU A 70 7.36 -16.41 -6.53
CA GLU A 70 6.41 -16.74 -7.59
C GLU A 70 5.22 -17.53 -7.02
N TYR A 71 3.99 -17.19 -7.45
CA TYR A 71 2.75 -17.84 -7.01
C TYR A 71 1.75 -17.90 -8.18
N PRO A 72 0.93 -18.95 -8.32
CA PRO A 72 0.83 -20.16 -7.50
C PRO A 72 1.96 -21.16 -7.77
N TRP A 73 2.41 -21.83 -6.71
CA TRP A 73 3.32 -22.96 -6.85
C TRP A 73 2.58 -24.19 -7.39
N PRO A 74 3.18 -24.97 -8.31
CA PRO A 74 2.56 -26.19 -8.82
C PRO A 74 2.23 -27.16 -7.68
N LEU A 75 0.99 -27.65 -7.64
CA LEU A 75 0.52 -28.58 -6.59
C LEU A 75 1.23 -29.95 -6.62
N ASP A 76 1.84 -30.29 -7.75
CA ASP A 76 2.48 -31.59 -7.99
C ASP A 76 4.01 -31.57 -7.78
N GLU A 77 4.58 -30.42 -7.43
CA GLU A 77 6.02 -30.24 -7.23
C GLU A 77 6.39 -30.00 -5.75
N GLU A 78 7.69 -29.95 -5.47
CA GLU A 78 8.18 -29.64 -4.13
C GLU A 78 7.64 -28.28 -3.66
N GLU A 79 7.02 -28.24 -2.47
CA GLU A 79 6.55 -27.01 -1.83
C GLU A 79 7.66 -25.93 -1.79
N PRO A 80 7.32 -24.63 -1.83
CA PRO A 80 8.32 -23.56 -1.76
C PRO A 80 9.26 -23.74 -0.57
N ALA A 81 10.52 -23.32 -0.71
CA ALA A 81 11.49 -23.36 0.37
C ALA A 81 11.09 -22.43 1.52
N VAL A 82 10.30 -21.38 1.24
CA VAL A 82 9.78 -20.45 2.25
C VAL A 82 8.25 -20.40 2.21
N GLU A 83 7.61 -20.84 3.29
CA GLU A 83 6.18 -20.58 3.49
C GLU A 83 5.96 -19.11 3.85
N LEU A 84 5.15 -18.41 3.05
CA LEU A 84 4.71 -17.05 3.36
C LEU A 84 3.69 -17.08 4.51
N THR A 85 4.15 -16.75 5.70
CA THR A 85 3.28 -16.55 6.88
C THR A 85 2.55 -15.21 6.86
N SER A 86 2.91 -14.31 5.93
CA SER A 86 2.39 -12.95 5.78
C SER A 86 1.90 -12.70 4.35
N PRO A 87 1.03 -11.70 4.11
CA PRO A 87 0.61 -11.33 2.77
C PRO A 87 1.83 -11.00 1.89
N ALA A 88 1.82 -11.40 0.61
CA ALA A 88 2.96 -11.22 -0.30
C ALA A 88 3.51 -9.78 -0.36
N ILE A 89 2.65 -8.77 -0.23
CA ILE A 89 3.09 -7.36 -0.21
C ILE A 89 3.95 -7.03 1.02
N ALA A 90 3.71 -7.67 2.16
CA ALA A 90 4.50 -7.46 3.39
C ALA A 90 5.93 -7.99 3.26
N CYS A 91 6.17 -8.93 2.32
CA CYS A 91 7.48 -9.42 1.95
C CYS A 91 8.22 -8.48 0.98
N LEU A 92 7.55 -7.43 0.50
CA LEU A 92 8.09 -6.41 -0.39
C LEU A 92 8.06 -5.04 0.31
N PRO A 93 8.93 -4.81 1.32
CA PRO A 93 8.95 -3.58 2.09
C PRO A 93 9.08 -2.33 1.21
N THR A 94 9.94 -2.34 0.18
CA THR A 94 10.08 -1.21 -0.77
C THR A 94 8.75 -0.89 -1.45
N LEU A 95 8.05 -1.92 -1.94
CA LEU A 95 6.74 -1.73 -2.56
C LEU A 95 5.70 -1.21 -1.56
N THR A 96 5.70 -1.75 -0.34
CA THR A 96 4.81 -1.34 0.75
C THR A 96 5.00 0.14 1.11
N ILE A 97 6.23 0.59 1.33
CA ILE A 97 6.51 2.00 1.67
C ILE A 97 6.12 2.94 0.53
N SER A 98 6.27 2.51 -0.73
CA SER A 98 5.89 3.27 -1.94
C SER A 98 4.38 3.51 -2.06
N ALA A 99 3.57 2.74 -1.31
CA ALA A 99 2.11 2.80 -1.30
C ALA A 99 1.53 3.55 -0.10
N VAL A 100 2.34 3.96 0.88
CA VAL A 100 1.85 4.61 2.12
C VAL A 100 1.27 6.00 1.85
N CYS A 101 2.05 6.90 1.25
CA CYS A 101 1.61 8.24 0.88
C CYS A 101 2.48 8.84 -0.23
N ASN A 102 2.03 9.96 -0.82
CA ASN A 102 2.76 10.63 -1.91
C ASN A 102 4.19 11.05 -1.53
N ARG A 103 4.41 11.48 -0.27
CA ARG A 103 5.74 11.85 0.21
C ARG A 103 6.68 10.65 0.23
N TRP A 104 6.22 9.53 0.81
CA TRP A 104 7.02 8.30 0.92
C TRP A 104 7.34 7.75 -0.46
N ARG A 105 6.35 7.70 -1.35
CA ARG A 105 6.53 7.33 -2.76
C ARG A 105 7.58 8.20 -3.45
N SER A 106 7.59 9.50 -3.21
CA SER A 106 8.55 10.42 -3.85
C SER A 106 9.97 10.18 -3.36
N LEU A 107 10.17 9.94 -2.06
CA LEU A 107 11.48 9.64 -1.48
C LEU A 107 12.01 8.26 -1.91
N ASP A 108 11.12 7.30 -1.98
CA ASP A 108 11.40 5.93 -2.40
C ASP A 108 11.77 5.85 -3.90
N LEU A 109 11.06 6.59 -4.77
CA LEU A 109 11.43 6.73 -6.18
C LEU A 109 12.74 7.51 -6.40
N ALA A 110 13.11 8.38 -5.46
CA ALA A 110 14.38 9.12 -5.49
C ALA A 110 15.58 8.28 -5.00
N SER A 111 15.34 7.06 -4.50
CA SER A 111 16.36 6.18 -3.92
C SER A 111 16.43 4.85 -4.67
N PRO A 112 17.11 4.78 -5.84
CA PRO A 112 17.20 3.57 -6.65
C PRO A 112 17.79 2.35 -5.92
N SER A 113 18.62 2.57 -4.90
CA SER A 113 19.20 1.50 -4.07
C SER A 113 18.14 0.65 -3.37
N LEU A 114 17.02 1.23 -2.93
CA LEU A 114 15.93 0.49 -2.28
C LEU A 114 15.27 -0.54 -3.20
N TRP A 115 15.36 -0.32 -4.52
CA TRP A 115 14.81 -1.19 -5.57
C TRP A 115 15.81 -2.23 -6.06
N SER A 116 17.06 -2.17 -5.61
CA SER A 116 18.14 -3.07 -6.06
C SER A 116 18.33 -4.30 -5.17
N HIS A 117 17.71 -4.34 -3.99
CA HIS A 117 17.82 -5.42 -3.02
C HIS A 117 16.66 -6.40 -3.17
N LEU A 118 16.88 -7.52 -3.86
CA LEU A 118 15.86 -8.51 -4.16
C LEU A 118 16.30 -9.91 -3.71
N ARG A 119 15.38 -10.64 -3.08
CA ARG A 119 15.49 -12.09 -2.90
C ARG A 119 14.40 -12.74 -3.71
N LEU A 120 14.79 -13.66 -4.59
CA LEU A 120 13.88 -14.31 -5.53
C LEU A 120 13.72 -15.77 -5.17
N GLU A 121 12.49 -16.25 -5.23
CA GLU A 121 12.16 -17.66 -5.24
C GLU A 121 11.18 -17.93 -6.38
N SER A 122 11.69 -18.55 -7.45
CA SER A 122 10.91 -18.93 -8.63
C SER A 122 10.51 -20.41 -8.56
N ALA A 123 9.35 -20.73 -9.12
CA ALA A 123 8.93 -22.12 -9.28
C ALA A 123 9.72 -22.80 -10.41
N PRO A 124 9.92 -24.12 -10.36
CA PRO A 124 10.49 -24.86 -11.48
C PRO A 124 9.61 -24.71 -12.73
N ALA A 125 10.26 -24.52 -13.87
CA ALA A 125 9.62 -24.07 -15.10
C ALA A 125 8.52 -25.02 -15.62
N THR A 126 7.28 -24.78 -15.21
CA THR A 126 6.09 -25.27 -15.92
C THR A 126 5.31 -24.05 -16.41
N ALA A 127 5.40 -23.83 -17.73
CA ALA A 127 4.83 -22.67 -18.40
C ALA A 127 3.31 -22.54 -18.12
N SER A 128 2.92 -21.47 -17.45
CA SER A 128 1.52 -21.09 -17.23
C SER A 128 1.39 -19.57 -17.15
N ASP A 129 0.27 -19.06 -17.69
CA ASP A 129 -0.13 -17.65 -17.84
C ASP A 129 -0.09 -16.78 -16.55
N VAL A 130 0.21 -17.36 -15.38
CA VAL A 130 0.21 -16.67 -14.08
C VAL A 130 1.54 -15.98 -13.76
N GLN A 131 2.56 -16.18 -14.58
CA GLN A 131 3.87 -15.52 -14.48
C GLN A 131 3.80 -13.97 -14.65
N GLY A 132 2.67 -13.43 -15.12
CA GLY A 132 2.48 -12.01 -15.41
C GLY A 132 2.68 -11.09 -14.20
N ASP A 133 2.14 -11.41 -13.04
CA ASP A 133 2.21 -10.54 -11.85
C ASP A 133 3.60 -10.54 -11.21
N PHE A 134 4.23 -11.72 -11.14
CA PHE A 134 5.61 -11.88 -10.70
C PHE A 134 6.55 -11.08 -11.60
N MET A 135 6.46 -11.27 -12.91
CA MET A 135 7.32 -10.57 -13.87
C MET A 135 7.05 -9.07 -13.91
N SER A 136 5.79 -8.63 -13.77
CA SER A 136 5.46 -7.20 -13.69
C SER A 136 6.07 -6.56 -12.45
N THR A 137 6.04 -7.26 -11.31
CA THR A 137 6.65 -6.79 -10.07
C THR A 137 8.17 -6.79 -10.18
N LEU A 138 8.77 -7.85 -10.73
CA LEU A 138 10.21 -7.91 -10.95
C LEU A 138 10.66 -6.78 -11.89
N GLN A 139 9.99 -6.60 -13.02
CA GLN A 139 10.28 -5.53 -13.98
C GLN A 139 10.19 -4.15 -13.31
N LEU A 140 9.21 -3.94 -12.43
CA LEU A 140 9.08 -2.69 -11.68
C LEU A 140 10.32 -2.38 -10.83
N TYR A 141 10.90 -3.38 -10.17
CA TYR A 141 12.13 -3.21 -9.39
C TYR A 141 13.34 -2.96 -10.28
N LEU A 142 13.43 -3.68 -11.41
CA LEU A 142 14.51 -3.46 -12.39
C LEU A 142 14.45 -2.04 -12.98
N ASP A 143 13.26 -1.56 -13.36
CA ASP A 143 13.08 -0.22 -13.92
C ASP A 143 13.46 0.89 -12.91
N ARG A 144 13.19 0.66 -11.62
CA ARG A 144 13.41 1.66 -10.56
C ARG A 144 14.80 1.60 -9.93
N SER A 145 15.52 0.50 -10.07
CA SER A 145 16.91 0.37 -9.61
C SER A 145 17.92 1.09 -10.52
N VAL A 146 17.53 1.39 -11.76
CA VAL A 146 18.32 2.16 -12.75
C VAL A 146 19.72 1.54 -12.91
N ASP A 147 20.78 2.31 -12.64
CA ASP A 147 22.17 1.88 -12.78
C ASP A 147 22.74 1.29 -11.46
N THR A 148 21.90 1.07 -10.44
CA THR A 148 22.36 0.57 -9.14
C THR A 148 22.64 -0.93 -9.23
N PRO A 149 23.79 -1.42 -8.71
CA PRO A 149 24.08 -2.85 -8.72
C PRO A 149 22.99 -3.67 -8.03
N LEU A 150 22.44 -4.65 -8.75
CA LEU A 150 21.41 -5.54 -8.22
C LEU A 150 22.03 -6.53 -7.23
N MET A 151 21.47 -6.58 -6.03
CA MET A 151 21.79 -7.57 -5.00
C MET A 151 20.71 -8.64 -5.03
N ILE A 152 20.92 -9.66 -5.86
CA ILE A 152 20.00 -10.79 -6.03
C ILE A 152 20.48 -11.98 -5.20
N TYR A 153 19.65 -12.44 -4.28
CA TYR A 153 19.87 -13.67 -3.53
C TYR A 153 18.85 -14.71 -4.00
N GLU A 154 19.34 -15.82 -4.54
CA GLU A 154 18.50 -16.98 -4.90
C GLU A 154 18.51 -17.98 -3.74
N LEU A 155 17.31 -18.36 -3.29
CA LEU A 155 17.18 -19.47 -2.34
C LEU A 155 17.09 -20.77 -3.12
N GLN A 156 18.19 -21.53 -3.13
CA GLN A 156 18.16 -22.92 -3.55
C GLN A 156 17.95 -23.79 -2.30
N LYS A 157 16.99 -24.72 -2.34
CA LYS A 157 16.89 -25.75 -1.30
C LYS A 157 18.22 -26.49 -1.24
N LEU A 158 18.88 -26.45 -0.07
CA LEU A 158 20.03 -27.30 0.20
C LEU A 158 19.54 -28.74 0.20
N TYR A 159 19.84 -29.47 -0.88
CA TYR A 159 19.62 -30.91 -0.95
C TYR A 159 20.35 -31.58 0.22
N THR A 160 19.62 -32.02 1.23
CA THR A 160 20.14 -32.92 2.26
C THR A 160 20.08 -34.33 1.67
N PRO A 161 21.23 -34.97 1.36
CA PRO A 161 21.20 -36.35 0.92
C PRO A 161 20.69 -37.19 2.09
N VAL A 162 19.47 -37.72 1.97
CA VAL A 162 18.97 -38.77 2.85
C VAL A 162 19.96 -39.93 2.72
N ALA A 163 20.68 -40.21 3.81
CA ALA A 163 21.66 -41.29 3.85
C ALA A 163 20.95 -42.60 3.44
N PRO A 164 21.52 -43.37 2.49
CA PRO A 164 20.90 -44.63 2.10
C PRO A 164 20.90 -45.56 3.32
N HIS A 165 19.70 -45.96 3.73
CA HIS A 165 19.52 -47.01 4.73
C HIS A 165 20.18 -48.29 4.20
N LEU A 166 21.33 -48.65 4.80
CA LEU A 166 21.95 -49.95 4.65
C LEU A 166 21.01 -51.00 5.23
N HIS A 167 20.44 -51.82 4.36
CA HIS A 167 19.82 -53.11 4.71
C HIS A 167 20.86 -54.21 4.75
#